data_AF-A0A958JD40-F1
#
_entry.id   AF-A0A958JD40-F1
#
_cell.length_a   1.000
_cell.length_b   1.000
_cell.length_c   1.000
_cell.angle_alpha   90.00
_cell.angle_beta   90.00
_cell.angle_gamma   90.00
#
_symmetry.space_group_name_H-M   'P 1'
#
loop_
_entity.id
_entity.type
_entity.pdbx_description
1 polymer ?
#
loop_
_entity_poly.entity_id
_entity_poly.type
_entity_poly.pdbx_seq_one_letter_code
_entity_poly.pdbx_strand_id
1 'polypeptide(L)'
;MGGSTMNVRLLSIFLFTSLLCSNIAEAQIRFLHNSKQISLPAPGAEVKIQVSLQGTREIKYPLEVEVLRDGKLFFVTVPQAFYGRQKEPVYTFSVASPEAGLGYRFRITDEKGMPWTSEYFFALQKCEQPPRSSSHKNKSGSEAQLLADEATLLEGDISAYLYATKRLADMRELLGLGGESQ
;
A
#
# COMPACT_ATOMS: atom_id res chain seq x y z
N MET A 1 -73.57 -50.94 -23.28
CA MET A 1 -73.04 -50.00 -22.26
C MET A 1 -71.61 -49.69 -22.65
N GLY A 2 -71.41 -48.52 -23.23
CA GLY A 2 -70.12 -48.06 -23.71
C GLY A 2 -69.59 -46.90 -22.87
N GLY A 3 -68.33 -46.57 -23.13
CA GLY A 3 -67.64 -45.38 -22.63
C GLY A 3 -66.73 -45.69 -21.45
N SER A 4 -65.52 -45.13 -21.35
CA SER A 4 -64.79 -44.27 -22.27
C SER A 4 -63.34 -44.29 -21.81
N THR A 5 -62.42 -44.50 -22.72
CA THR A 5 -60.97 -44.33 -22.53
C THR A 5 -60.65 -42.85 -22.44
N MET A 6 -60.05 -42.39 -21.33
CA MET A 6 -59.40 -41.06 -21.27
C MET A 6 -57.88 -41.22 -21.35
N ASN A 7 -57.36 -41.00 -22.56
CA ASN A 7 -56.05 -40.38 -22.76
C ASN A 7 -56.14 -38.91 -22.33
N VAL A 8 -55.08 -38.35 -21.74
CA VAL A 8 -54.43 -37.09 -22.16
C VAL A 8 -53.21 -36.87 -21.26
N ARG A 9 -52.04 -36.91 -21.90
CA ARG A 9 -50.76 -36.37 -21.46
C ARG A 9 -50.90 -34.88 -21.10
N LEU A 10 -50.20 -34.36 -20.10
CA LEU A 10 -49.41 -33.10 -20.17
C LEU A 10 -48.84 -32.70 -18.80
N LEU A 11 -47.70 -32.00 -18.85
CA LEU A 11 -46.91 -31.38 -17.77
C LEU A 11 -46.18 -32.37 -16.84
N SER A 12 -44.92 -32.77 -17.07
CA SER A 12 -43.76 -32.00 -17.52
C SER A 12 -43.53 -30.71 -16.73
N ILE A 13 -42.44 -30.72 -15.95
CA ILE A 13 -41.65 -29.56 -15.52
C ILE A 13 -42.27 -28.71 -14.39
N PHE A 14 -42.12 -29.18 -13.15
CA PHE A 14 -41.86 -28.29 -12.00
C PHE A 14 -40.82 -28.92 -11.05
N LEU A 15 -39.74 -29.46 -11.62
CA LEU A 15 -38.46 -29.63 -10.95
C LEU A 15 -37.55 -28.46 -11.40
N PHE A 16 -37.97 -27.26 -11.04
CA PHE A 16 -37.12 -26.05 -11.09
C PHE A 16 -36.97 -25.50 -9.67
N THR A 17 -36.90 -26.40 -8.69
CA THR A 17 -36.45 -26.05 -7.35
C THR A 17 -34.94 -25.91 -7.39
N SER A 18 -34.51 -24.68 -7.10
CA SER A 18 -33.28 -24.37 -6.37
C SER A 18 -31.96 -24.74 -7.01
N LEU A 19 -31.72 -24.34 -8.26
CA LEU A 19 -30.35 -24.19 -8.78
C LEU A 19 -30.13 -22.80 -9.43
N LEU A 20 -30.69 -21.76 -8.82
CA LEU A 20 -30.01 -20.46 -8.82
C LEU A 20 -28.80 -20.64 -7.91
N CYS A 21 -27.77 -21.31 -8.43
CA CYS A 21 -26.41 -21.13 -7.97
C CYS A 21 -26.14 -19.65 -8.08
N SER A 22 -26.38 -18.92 -6.99
CA SER A 22 -25.79 -17.63 -6.75
C SER A 22 -24.28 -17.87 -6.72
N ASN A 23 -23.66 -17.89 -7.90
CA ASN A 23 -22.26 -17.57 -8.09
C ASN A 23 -22.10 -16.10 -7.70
N ILE A 24 -22.27 -15.82 -6.40
CA ILE A 24 -21.66 -14.66 -5.78
C ILE A 24 -20.20 -15.06 -5.75
N ALA A 25 -19.51 -14.85 -6.86
CA ALA A 25 -18.07 -14.72 -6.83
C ALA A 25 -17.80 -13.69 -5.75
N GLU A 26 -17.25 -14.12 -4.61
CA GLU A 26 -16.80 -13.21 -3.57
C GLU A 26 -15.89 -12.20 -4.25
N ALA A 27 -16.40 -10.98 -4.41
CA ALA A 27 -15.64 -9.93 -5.05
C ALA A 27 -14.45 -9.67 -4.15
N GLN A 28 -13.27 -10.06 -4.61
CA GLN A 28 -12.02 -9.86 -3.89
C GLN A 28 -11.91 -8.39 -3.51
N ILE A 29 -11.77 -8.11 -2.21
CA ILE A 29 -11.61 -6.75 -1.70
C ILE A 29 -10.31 -6.17 -2.26
N ARG A 30 -10.37 -4.95 -2.79
CA ARG A 30 -9.21 -4.23 -3.34
C ARG A 30 -9.12 -2.84 -2.73
N PHE A 31 -7.89 -2.43 -2.39
CA PHE A 31 -7.60 -1.07 -1.94
C PHE A 31 -7.33 -0.19 -3.16
N LEU A 32 -8.21 0.78 -3.40
CA LEU A 32 -7.99 1.82 -4.40
C LEU A 32 -7.48 3.08 -3.72
N HIS A 33 -6.20 3.38 -3.95
CA HIS A 33 -5.51 4.53 -3.39
C HIS A 33 -4.63 5.19 -4.45
N ASN A 34 -4.68 6.52 -4.57
CA ASN A 34 -3.86 7.26 -5.52
C ASN A 34 -2.68 7.93 -4.81
N SER A 35 -1.58 7.19 -4.64
CA SER A 35 -0.37 7.68 -3.99
C SER A 35 0.32 8.81 -4.75
N LYS A 36 0.14 8.90 -6.08
CA LYS A 36 0.77 9.94 -6.92
C LYS A 36 0.27 11.36 -6.61
N GLN A 37 -0.88 11.49 -5.95
CA GLN A 37 -1.45 12.77 -5.55
C GLN A 37 -0.99 13.24 -4.17
N ILE A 38 -0.21 12.44 -3.45
CA ILE A 38 0.28 12.82 -2.13
C ILE A 38 1.54 13.68 -2.31
N SER A 39 1.39 14.97 -2.05
CA SER A 39 2.50 15.85 -1.77
C SER A 39 2.59 16.08 -0.26
N LEU A 40 3.74 15.78 0.32
CA LEU A 40 3.99 16.07 1.72
C LEU A 40 4.17 17.60 1.92
N PRO A 41 3.39 18.22 2.83
CA PRO A 41 3.54 19.62 3.22
C PRO A 41 4.77 19.78 4.13
N ALA A 42 4.97 20.98 4.68
CA ALA A 42 6.03 21.24 5.65
C ALA A 42 5.99 20.22 6.81
N PRO A 43 7.15 19.81 7.36
CA PRO A 43 7.21 18.85 8.46
C PRO A 43 6.28 19.26 9.62
N GLY A 44 5.59 18.27 10.18
CA GLY A 44 4.60 18.47 11.25
C GLY A 44 3.20 18.89 10.78
N ALA A 45 3.03 19.40 9.54
CA ALA A 45 1.70 19.72 9.03
C ALA A 45 0.87 18.46 8.75
N GLU A 46 -0.46 18.56 8.87
CA GLU A 46 -1.36 17.42 8.70
C GLU A 46 -1.46 16.98 7.23
N VAL A 47 -1.27 15.68 6.98
CA VAL A 47 -1.48 15.01 5.70
C VAL A 47 -2.73 14.13 5.82
N LYS A 48 -3.70 14.33 4.93
CA LYS A 48 -4.91 13.51 4.86
C LYS A 48 -4.79 12.51 3.72
N ILE A 49 -4.94 11.23 4.04
CA ILE A 49 -4.79 10.12 3.09
C ILE A 49 -6.12 9.37 3.04
N GLN A 50 -6.60 9.12 1.81
CA GLN A 50 -7.87 8.45 1.56
C GLN A 50 -7.68 7.16 0.78
N VAL A 51 -8.41 6.12 1.17
CA VAL A 51 -8.44 4.84 0.45
C VAL A 51 -9.88 4.38 0.29
N SER A 52 -10.23 3.97 -0.93
CA SER A 52 -11.52 3.33 -1.22
C SER A 52 -11.38 1.81 -1.21
N LEU A 53 -12.37 1.11 -0.67
CA LEU A 53 -12.48 -0.34 -0.78
C LEU A 53 -13.42 -0.72 -1.92
N GLN A 54 -12.86 -1.39 -2.92
CA GLN A 54 -13.64 -2.01 -3.99
C GLN A 54 -13.95 -3.46 -3.67
N GLY A 55 -15.01 -3.99 -4.27
CA GLY A 55 -15.48 -5.37 -4.03
C GLY A 55 -16.40 -5.52 -2.83
N THR A 56 -16.59 -4.47 -2.03
CA THR A 56 -17.58 -4.45 -0.93
C THR A 56 -18.39 -3.15 -0.95
N ARG A 57 -19.65 -3.25 -0.53
CA ARG A 57 -20.54 -2.10 -0.26
C ARG A 57 -20.83 -1.94 1.23
N GLU A 58 -20.24 -2.78 2.07
CA GLU A 58 -20.49 -2.82 3.50
C GLU A 58 -19.23 -2.46 4.27
N ILE A 59 -19.39 -1.60 5.27
CA ILE A 59 -18.35 -1.22 6.23
C ILE A 59 -18.43 -2.22 7.38
N LYS A 60 -17.72 -3.35 7.26
CA LYS A 60 -17.74 -4.40 8.29
C LYS A 60 -16.60 -4.29 9.30
N TYR A 61 -15.44 -3.82 8.84
CA TYR A 61 -14.19 -3.97 9.59
C TYR A 61 -13.45 -2.64 9.64
N PRO A 62 -12.81 -2.31 10.78
CA PRO A 62 -11.96 -1.14 10.86
C PRO A 62 -10.78 -1.29 9.90
N LEU A 63 -10.35 -0.16 9.34
CA LEU A 63 -9.11 -0.11 8.57
C LEU A 63 -7.94 0.08 9.55
N GLU A 64 -6.94 -0.76 9.45
CA GLU A 64 -5.66 -0.58 10.11
C GLU A 64 -4.66 -0.01 9.11
N VAL A 65 -3.87 0.97 9.55
CA VAL A 65 -2.83 1.58 8.75
C VAL A 65 -1.51 1.41 9.47
N GLU A 66 -0.59 0.71 8.84
CA GLU A 66 0.80 0.64 9.27
C GLU A 66 1.52 1.85 8.69
N VAL A 67 2.18 2.64 9.55
CA VAL A 67 2.81 3.91 9.18
C VAL A 67 4.27 3.91 9.63
N LEU A 68 5.18 4.11 8.67
CA LEU A 68 6.59 4.35 8.89
C LEU A 68 6.86 5.84 8.68
N ARG A 69 7.18 6.55 9.76
CA ARG A 69 7.48 8.00 9.75
C ARG A 69 8.80 8.25 10.45
N ASP A 70 9.76 8.87 9.76
CA ASP A 70 11.09 9.20 10.31
C ASP A 70 11.78 7.98 10.96
N GLY A 71 11.68 6.81 10.31
CA GLY A 71 12.24 5.55 10.79
C GLY A 71 11.47 4.89 11.94
N LYS A 72 10.35 5.46 12.40
CA LYS A 72 9.50 4.90 13.45
C LYS A 72 8.23 4.28 12.88
N LEU A 73 7.98 3.02 13.24
CA LEU A 73 6.78 2.28 12.86
C LEU A 73 5.69 2.44 13.93
N PHE A 74 4.47 2.76 13.52
CA PHE A 74 3.28 2.76 14.39
C PHE A 74 2.03 2.39 13.60
N PHE A 75 0.95 2.08 14.32
CA PHE A 75 -0.31 1.64 13.74
C PHE A 75 -1.42 2.64 14.05
N VAL A 76 -2.26 2.92 13.06
CA VAL A 76 -3.44 3.78 13.19
C VAL A 76 -4.66 2.95 12.85
N THR A 77 -5.64 2.92 13.75
CA THR A 77 -6.93 2.27 13.49
C THR A 77 -7.97 3.33 13.11
N VAL A 78 -8.60 3.14 11.96
CA VAL A 78 -9.65 4.01 11.41
C VAL A 78 -10.97 3.24 11.50
N PRO A 79 -11.81 3.50 12.51
CA PRO A 79 -12.98 2.68 12.80
C PRO A 79 -14.15 2.94 11.84
N GLN A 80 -14.15 4.06 11.13
CA GLN A 80 -15.27 4.50 10.31
C GLN A 80 -14.83 4.81 8.89
N ALA A 81 -15.65 4.36 7.94
CA ALA A 81 -15.61 4.80 6.55
C ALA A 81 -16.84 5.64 6.22
N PHE A 82 -16.71 6.42 5.17
CA PHE A 82 -17.80 7.14 4.52
C PHE A 82 -18.11 6.47 3.19
N TYR A 83 -19.32 6.64 2.66
CA TYR A 83 -19.62 6.14 1.33
C TYR A 83 -19.26 7.15 0.26
N GLY A 84 -18.44 6.75 -0.69
CA GLY A 84 -18.14 7.52 -1.89
C GLY A 84 -19.34 7.61 -2.85
N ARG A 85 -19.17 8.33 -3.97
CA ARG A 85 -20.23 8.50 -4.98
C ARG A 85 -20.74 7.18 -5.57
N GLN A 86 -19.89 6.16 -5.60
CA GLN A 86 -20.22 4.82 -6.10
C GLN A 86 -20.73 3.86 -5.02
N LYS A 87 -21.07 4.37 -3.82
CA LYS A 87 -21.44 3.58 -2.63
C LYS A 87 -20.34 2.60 -2.18
N GLU A 88 -19.09 2.92 -2.48
CA GLU A 88 -17.90 2.24 -2.00
C GLU A 88 -17.46 2.82 -0.65
N PRO A 89 -17.01 2.00 0.31
CA PRO A 89 -16.42 2.48 1.56
C PRO A 89 -15.12 3.25 1.32
N VAL A 90 -15.03 4.45 1.86
CA VAL A 90 -13.85 5.32 1.81
C VAL A 90 -13.39 5.63 3.21
N TYR A 91 -12.16 5.24 3.54
CA TYR A 91 -11.51 5.57 4.79
C TYR A 91 -10.62 6.79 4.60
N THR A 92 -10.57 7.64 5.62
CA THR A 92 -9.65 8.77 5.67
C THR A 92 -8.87 8.69 6.97
N PHE A 93 -7.55 8.78 6.90
CA PHE A 93 -6.70 8.93 8.08
C PHE A 93 -5.80 10.15 7.91
N SER A 94 -5.31 10.63 9.05
CA SER A 94 -4.47 11.82 9.11
C SER A 94 -3.19 11.51 9.84
N VAL A 95 -2.08 12.01 9.32
CA VAL A 95 -0.75 11.83 9.88
C VAL A 95 0.04 13.13 9.73
N ALA A 96 0.88 13.46 10.71
CA ALA A 96 1.78 14.59 10.57
C ALA A 96 2.86 14.28 9.52
N SER A 97 3.13 15.25 8.66
CA SER A 97 4.16 15.17 7.62
C SER A 97 5.53 14.91 8.26
N PRO A 98 6.29 13.91 7.77
CA PRO A 98 7.64 13.61 8.26
C PRO A 98 8.66 14.68 7.89
N GLU A 99 9.85 14.58 8.49
CA GLU A 99 11.01 15.34 8.06
C GLU A 99 11.64 14.74 6.79
N ALA A 100 11.72 13.40 6.72
CA ALA A 100 12.38 12.71 5.61
C ALA A 100 11.38 12.11 4.61
N GLY A 101 10.49 11.24 5.10
CA GLY A 101 9.60 10.48 4.23
C GLY A 101 8.57 9.68 5.01
N LEU A 102 7.46 9.40 4.31
CA LEU A 102 6.31 8.69 4.82
C LEU A 102 6.16 7.38 4.06
N GLY A 103 6.22 6.26 4.77
CA GLY A 103 5.80 4.95 4.27
C GLY A 103 4.48 4.54 4.94
N TYR A 104 3.56 3.92 4.21
CA TYR A 104 2.34 3.39 4.82
C TYR A 104 1.73 2.25 4.01
N ARG A 105 0.92 1.43 4.69
CA ARG A 105 0.18 0.31 4.11
C ARG A 105 -1.16 0.15 4.81
N PHE A 106 -2.17 -0.25 4.03
CA PHE A 106 -3.52 -0.53 4.50
C PHE A 106 -3.69 -2.01 4.82
N ARG A 107 -4.39 -2.31 5.91
CA ARG A 107 -4.75 -3.66 6.33
C ARG A 107 -6.18 -3.70 6.84
N ILE A 108 -6.92 -4.74 6.45
CA ILE A 108 -8.21 -5.09 7.04
C ILE A 108 -8.15 -6.54 7.43
N THR A 109 -8.59 -6.86 8.64
CA THR A 109 -8.67 -8.23 9.12
C THR A 109 -10.13 -8.66 9.14
N ASP A 110 -10.43 -9.80 8.53
CA ASP A 110 -11.78 -10.36 8.51
C ASP A 110 -12.15 -11.06 9.83
N GLU A 111 -13.39 -11.54 9.96
CA GLU A 111 -13.86 -12.28 11.14
C GLU A 111 -13.06 -13.56 11.43
N LYS A 112 -12.39 -14.13 10.40
CA LYS A 112 -11.56 -15.33 10.51
C LYS A 112 -10.11 -14.99 10.88
N GLY A 113 -9.77 -13.71 11.04
CA GLY A 113 -8.42 -13.26 11.32
C GLY A 113 -7.51 -13.17 10.08
N MET A 114 -8.05 -13.32 8.87
CA MET A 114 -7.28 -13.25 7.63
C MET A 114 -7.08 -11.80 7.22
N PRO A 115 -5.84 -11.34 7.03
CA PRO A 115 -5.57 -9.97 6.63
C PRO A 115 -5.64 -9.78 5.11
N TRP A 116 -6.38 -8.76 4.67
CA TRP A 116 -6.23 -8.16 3.34
C TRP A 116 -5.33 -6.95 3.45
N THR A 117 -4.22 -6.96 2.73
CA THR A 117 -3.21 -5.88 2.78
C THR A 117 -3.02 -5.24 1.42
N SER A 118 -2.84 -3.93 1.39
CA SER A 118 -2.34 -3.24 0.19
C SER A 118 -0.84 -3.47 0.00
N GLU A 119 -0.31 -3.01 -1.13
CA GLU A 119 1.11 -2.72 -1.25
C GLU A 119 1.54 -1.59 -0.30
N TYR A 120 2.85 -1.38 -0.18
CA TYR A 120 3.40 -0.22 0.50
C TYR A 120 3.39 0.99 -0.42
N PHE A 121 2.98 2.12 0.14
CA PHE A 121 3.06 3.42 -0.51
C PHE A 121 4.11 4.28 0.17
N PHE A 122 4.79 5.10 -0.63
CA PHE A 122 5.86 5.97 -0.16
C PHE A 122 5.67 7.38 -0.71
N ALA A 123 5.89 8.37 0.13
CA ALA A 123 6.01 9.77 -0.25
C ALA A 123 7.26 10.35 0.41
N LEU A 124 8.08 11.05 -0.37
CA LEU A 124 9.31 11.68 0.12
C LEU A 124 9.08 13.18 0.31
N GLN A 125 9.67 13.74 1.35
CA GLN A 125 9.68 15.18 1.56
C GLN A 125 10.46 15.83 0.41
N LYS A 126 9.92 16.88 -0.20
CA LYS A 126 10.70 17.65 -1.16
C LYS A 126 11.79 18.37 -0.38
N CYS A 127 13.04 18.13 -0.72
CA CYS A 127 14.15 18.92 -0.19
C CYS A 127 13.93 20.37 -0.62
N GLU A 128 13.83 21.29 0.34
CA GLU A 128 13.99 22.70 0.02
C GLU A 128 15.40 22.88 -0.55
N GLN A 129 15.50 23.33 -1.79
CA GLN A 129 16.80 23.73 -2.29
C GLN A 129 17.25 24.91 -1.42
N PRO A 130 18.48 24.88 -0.86
CA PRO A 130 19.00 26.04 -0.18
C PRO A 130 18.86 27.24 -1.14
N PRO A 131 18.49 28.42 -0.64
CA PRO A 131 18.28 29.58 -1.49
C PRO A 131 19.52 29.74 -2.37
N ARG A 132 19.33 29.64 -3.70
CA ARG A 132 20.41 29.89 -4.66
C ARG A 132 20.92 31.28 -4.35
N SER A 133 22.08 31.37 -3.74
CA SER A 133 22.73 32.61 -3.37
C SER A 133 23.03 33.38 -4.65
N SER A 134 22.12 34.27 -5.04
CA SER A 134 22.37 35.23 -6.09
C SER A 134 23.38 36.24 -5.58
N SER A 135 24.57 36.20 -6.18
CA SER A 135 25.56 37.29 -6.25
C SER A 135 26.41 37.55 -5.01
N HIS A 136 27.70 37.16 -5.02
CA HIS A 136 28.78 38.01 -5.56
C HIS A 136 30.18 37.44 -5.21
N LYS A 137 31.05 37.47 -6.23
CA LYS A 137 32.51 37.70 -6.18
C LYS A 137 33.41 36.70 -5.41
N ASN A 138 34.23 36.01 -6.20
CA ASN A 138 35.62 35.64 -5.94
C ASN A 138 35.93 34.93 -4.62
N LYS A 139 36.00 33.59 -4.66
CA LYS A 139 37.02 32.78 -3.96
C LYS A 139 36.99 31.35 -4.54
N SER A 140 37.76 31.11 -5.60
CA SER A 140 37.88 29.79 -6.25
C SER A 140 38.72 28.78 -5.43
N GLY A 141 38.57 28.78 -4.11
CA GLY A 141 39.39 27.97 -3.20
C GLY A 141 38.63 27.11 -2.19
N SER A 142 37.29 27.21 -2.10
CA SER A 142 36.53 26.42 -1.10
C SER A 142 35.49 25.46 -1.67
N GLU A 143 35.03 25.66 -2.90
CA GLU A 143 34.03 24.77 -3.53
C GLU A 143 34.64 23.41 -3.90
N ALA A 144 35.88 23.39 -4.40
CA ALA A 144 36.61 22.16 -4.66
C ALA A 144 36.91 21.37 -3.37
N GLN A 145 37.09 22.06 -2.25
CA GLN A 145 37.31 21.43 -0.95
C GLN A 145 36.03 20.79 -0.42
N LEU A 146 34.90 21.50 -0.51
CA LEU A 146 33.59 20.97 -0.11
C LEU A 146 33.16 19.77 -0.97
N LEU A 147 33.41 19.83 -2.28
CA LEU A 147 33.16 18.69 -3.18
C LEU A 147 34.08 17.50 -2.88
N ALA A 148 35.32 17.75 -2.48
CA ALA A 148 36.24 16.69 -2.07
C ALA A 148 35.79 16.04 -0.75
N ASP A 149 35.36 16.84 0.22
CA ASP A 149 34.84 16.34 1.50
C ASP A 149 33.56 15.52 1.30
N GLU A 150 32.65 15.99 0.43
CA GLU A 150 31.43 15.26 0.07
C GLU A 150 31.73 13.97 -0.71
N ALA A 151 32.68 13.99 -1.63
CA ALA A 151 33.13 12.78 -2.34
C ALA A 151 33.72 11.75 -1.38
N THR A 152 34.52 12.19 -0.39
CA THR A 152 35.12 11.31 0.62
C THR A 152 34.06 10.66 1.50
N LEU A 153 33.01 11.41 1.85
CA LEU A 153 31.89 10.91 2.64
C LEU A 153 31.08 9.87 1.86
N LEU A 154 30.80 10.13 0.58
CA LEU A 154 30.14 9.19 -0.33
C LEU A 154 30.96 7.91 -0.55
N GLU A 155 32.29 8.00 -0.67
CA GLU A 155 33.16 6.82 -0.74
C GLU A 155 33.07 5.96 0.52
N GLY A 156 32.98 6.60 1.69
CA GLY A 156 32.71 5.93 2.96
C GLY A 156 31.40 5.13 2.93
N ASP A 157 30.32 5.76 2.49
CA ASP A 157 29.00 5.11 2.40
C ASP A 157 28.97 3.96 1.39
N ILE A 158 29.61 4.13 0.22
CA ILE A 158 29.75 3.07 -0.78
C ILE A 158 30.52 1.88 -0.19
N SER A 159 31.62 2.14 0.53
CA SER A 159 32.41 1.08 1.15
C SER A 159 31.62 0.31 2.22
N ALA A 160 30.81 1.01 3.01
CA ALA A 160 29.95 0.41 4.03
C ALA A 160 28.85 -0.45 3.38
N TYR A 161 28.26 0.01 2.27
CA TYR A 161 27.27 -0.75 1.52
C TYR A 161 27.87 -2.01 0.88
N LEU A 162 29.05 -1.90 0.27
CA LEU A 162 29.77 -3.05 -0.30
C LEU A 162 30.15 -4.08 0.79
N TYR A 163 30.57 -3.62 1.96
CA TYR A 163 30.85 -4.49 3.09
C TYR A 163 29.59 -5.22 3.57
N ALA A 164 28.47 -4.51 3.73
CA ALA A 164 27.20 -5.10 4.15
C ALA A 164 26.69 -6.14 3.15
N THR A 165 26.73 -5.84 1.85
CA THR A 165 26.31 -6.77 0.79
C THR A 165 27.19 -8.02 0.74
N LYS A 166 28.52 -7.88 0.90
CA LYS A 166 29.43 -9.03 1.02
C LYS A 166 29.08 -9.91 2.22
N ARG A 167 28.86 -9.29 3.39
CA ARG A 167 28.51 -10.04 4.61
C ARG A 167 27.18 -10.78 4.47
N LEU A 168 26.21 -10.20 3.78
CA LEU A 168 24.94 -10.88 3.46
C LEU A 168 25.15 -12.07 2.50
N ALA A 169 26.06 -11.96 1.53
CA ALA A 169 26.42 -13.06 0.65
C ALA A 169 27.11 -14.20 1.43
N ASP A 170 28.08 -13.88 2.29
CA ASP A 170 28.79 -14.86 3.13
C ASP A 170 27.80 -15.58 4.08
N MET A 171 26.86 -14.84 4.68
CA MET A 171 25.80 -15.43 5.51
C MET A 171 24.89 -16.36 4.71
N ARG A 172 24.58 -16.01 3.46
CA ARG A 172 23.76 -16.84 2.58
C ARG A 172 24.46 -18.16 2.22
N GLU A 173 25.77 -18.13 2.01
CA GLU A 173 26.60 -19.31 1.78
C GLU A 173 26.65 -20.22 3.01
N LEU A 174 26.92 -19.64 4.20
CA LEU A 174 26.95 -20.38 5.47
C LEU A 174 25.62 -21.05 5.83
N LEU A 175 24.49 -20.44 5.44
CA LEU A 175 23.15 -20.99 5.67
C LEU A 175 22.71 -21.99 4.59
N GLY A 176 23.54 -22.30 3.59
CA GLY A 176 23.20 -23.23 2.52
C GLY A 176 22.09 -22.72 1.59
N LEU A 177 21.80 -21.42 1.59
CA LEU A 177 20.74 -20.78 0.79
C LEU A 177 21.23 -20.37 -0.61
N GLY A 178 22.39 -20.90 -1.03
CA GLY A 178 23.02 -20.72 -2.34
C GLY A 178 22.71 -21.83 -3.34
N GLY A 179 21.59 -22.55 -3.17
CA GLY A 179 21.16 -23.62 -4.07
C GLY A 179 20.56 -23.07 -5.37
N GLU A 180 21.33 -23.25 -6.45
CA GLU A 180 20.95 -23.50 -7.84
C GLU A 180 19.74 -22.73 -8.42
N SER A 181 20.03 -21.82 -9.34
CA SER A 181 19.20 -21.62 -10.51
C SER A 181 20.11 -21.75 -11.72
N GLN A 182 19.95 -22.87 -12.44
CA GLN A 182 20.42 -23.05 -13.81
C GLN A 182 19.82 -21.98 -14.73
#